data_AF-A0A353NFB4-F1
#
_entry.id   AF-A0A353NFB4-F1
#
_cell.length_a   1.000
_cell.length_b   1.000
_cell.length_c   1.000
_cell.angle_alpha   90.00
_cell.angle_beta   90.00
_cell.angle_gamma   90.00
#
_symmetry.space_group_name_H-M   'P 1'
#
loop_
_entity.id
_entity.type
_entity.pdbx_description
1 polymer ?
#
loop_
_entity_poly.entity_id
_entity_poly.type
_entity_poly.pdbx_seq_one_letter_code
_entity_poly.pdbx_strand_id
1 'polypeptide(L)' 'ASPVAGRVTVSIGATTMVPSMEQRATSLLDYADKALYEAKETGRNALRVRLAV' A
#
# COMPACT_ATOMS: atom_id res chain seq x y z
N ALA A 1 -15.64 -3.99 26.99
CA ALA A 1 -15.57 -4.75 25.72
C ALA A 1 -14.94 -3.86 24.67
N SER A 2 -13.92 -4.33 23.94
CA SER A 2 -13.43 -3.61 22.77
C SER A 2 -14.48 -3.78 21.65
N PRO A 3 -15.03 -2.69 21.07
CA PRO A 3 -16.09 -2.77 20.08
C PRO A 3 -15.46 -3.11 18.73
N VAL A 4 -15.07 -4.36 18.52
CA VAL A 4 -14.57 -4.78 17.22
C VAL A 4 -15.76 -4.77 16.25
N ALA A 5 -15.67 -3.96 15.20
CA ALA A 5 -16.73 -3.79 14.22
C ALA A 5 -17.19 -5.15 13.64
N GLY A 6 -18.49 -5.29 13.34
CA GLY A 6 -19.10 -6.55 12.87
C GLY A 6 -18.64 -7.04 11.49
N ARG A 7 -17.65 -6.38 10.87
CA ARG A 7 -17.06 -6.77 9.59
C ARG A 7 -15.57 -6.41 9.57
N VAL A 8 -14.74 -7.37 9.16
CA VAL A 8 -13.32 -7.16 8.91
C VAL A 8 -13.14 -6.50 7.54
N THR A 9 -12.24 -5.52 7.46
CA THR A 9 -11.85 -4.83 6.22
C THR A 9 -10.34 -4.90 6.05
N VAL A 10 -9.85 -4.59 4.85
CA VAL A 10 -8.42 -4.52 4.53
C VAL A 10 -8.05 -3.17 3.97
N SER A 11 -6.82 -2.75 4.18
CA SER A 11 -6.22 -1.61 3.48
C SER A 11 -5.20 -2.17 2.48
N ILE A 12 -5.15 -1.59 1.29
CA ILE A 12 -4.35 -2.10 0.18
C ILE A 12 -3.47 -0.98 -0.35
N GLY A 13 -2.17 -1.22 -0.36
CA GLY A 13 -1.19 -0.44 -1.10
C GLY A 13 -0.80 -1.18 -2.37
N ALA A 14 -0.88 -0.52 -3.51
CA ALA A 14 -0.50 -1.08 -4.80
C ALA A 14 0.51 -0.17 -5.51
N THR A 15 1.30 -0.78 -6.39
CA THR A 15 2.21 -0.05 -7.26
C THR A 15 2.40 -0.79 -8.57
N THR A 16 2.92 -0.06 -9.55
CA THR A 16 3.39 -0.59 -10.83
C THR A 16 4.72 0.09 -11.16
N MET A 17 5.65 -0.65 -11.76
CA MET A 17 6.96 -0.14 -12.15
C MET A 17 7.39 -0.76 -13.48
N VAL A 18 8.00 0.04 -14.35
CA VAL A 18 8.83 -0.46 -15.45
C VAL A 18 10.28 -0.30 -15.00
N PRO A 19 11.00 -1.39 -14.69
CA PRO A 19 12.32 -1.29 -14.07
C PRO A 19 13.39 -0.82 -15.06
N SER A 20 14.30 0.05 -14.60
CA SER A 20 15.61 0.30 -15.23
C SER A 20 16.71 -0.60 -14.65
N MET A 21 17.89 -0.66 -15.29
CA MET A 21 19.01 -1.50 -14.86
C MET A 21 19.53 -1.13 -13.45
N GLU A 22 19.30 0.10 -13.02
CA GLU A 22 19.73 0.65 -11.74
C GLU A 22 18.72 0.39 -10.61
N GLN A 23 17.48 0.02 -10.95
CA GLN A 23 16.40 -0.17 -9.98
C GLN A 23 16.42 -1.58 -9.40
N ARG A 24 16.25 -1.66 -8.08
CA ARG A 24 16.15 -2.94 -7.36
C ARG A 24 14.71 -3.40 -7.35
N ALA A 25 14.49 -4.72 -7.43
CA ALA A 25 13.16 -5.30 -7.26
C ALA A 25 12.51 -4.92 -5.91
N THR A 26 13.33 -4.71 -4.87
CA THR A 26 12.88 -4.23 -3.56
C THR A 26 12.23 -2.84 -3.60
N SER A 27 12.56 -2.01 -4.59
CA SER A 27 11.92 -0.71 -4.77
C SER A 27 10.42 -0.88 -5.07
N LEU A 28 10.02 -1.87 -5.87
CA LEU A 28 8.60 -2.16 -6.11
C LEU A 28 7.85 -2.42 -4.79
N LEU A 29 8.44 -3.21 -3.89
CA LEU A 29 7.82 -3.49 -2.59
C LEU A 29 7.75 -2.24 -1.71
N ASP A 30 8.82 -1.44 -1.65
CA ASP A 30 8.85 -0.19 -0.88
C ASP A 30 7.77 0.81 -1.32
N TYR A 31 7.53 0.94 -2.64
CA TYR A 31 6.44 1.78 -3.15
C TYR A 31 5.05 1.22 -2.80
N ALA A 32 4.86 -0.11 -2.85
CA ALA A 32 3.62 -0.75 -2.42
C ALA A 32 3.35 -0.52 -0.92
N ASP A 33 4.36 -0.68 -0.08
CA ASP A 33 4.28 -0.51 1.37
C ASP A 33 4.00 0.94 1.75
N LYS A 34 4.61 1.90 1.06
CA LYS A 34 4.31 3.33 1.22
C LYS A 34 2.84 3.63 0.89
N ALA A 35 2.33 3.09 -0.21
CA ALA A 35 0.92 3.22 -0.56
C ALA A 35 0.02 2.56 0.52
N LEU A 36 0.43 1.43 1.09
CA LEU A 36 -0.31 0.75 2.15
C LEU A 36 -0.35 1.58 3.44
N TYR A 37 0.77 2.23 3.78
CA TYR A 37 0.84 3.16 4.91
C TYR A 37 -0.15 4.32 4.73
N GLU A 38 -0.16 4.95 3.54
CA GLU A 38 -1.12 6.00 3.22
C GLU A 38 -2.58 5.52 3.32
N ALA A 39 -2.88 4.30 2.88
CA ALA A 39 -4.21 3.71 3.00
C ALA A 39 -4.64 3.54 4.47
N LYS A 40 -3.70 3.16 5.36
CA LYS A 40 -3.96 3.01 6.79
C LYS A 40 -4.14 4.35 7.51
N GLU A 41 -3.35 5.35 7.15
CA GLU A 41 -3.39 6.69 7.77
C GLU A 41 -4.63 7.48 7.34
N THR A 42 -5.13 7.25 6.13
CA THR A 42 -6.35 7.91 5.61
C THR A 42 -7.66 7.24 6.01
N GLY A 43 -7.65 6.45 7.09
CA GLY A 43 -8.86 5.87 7.68
C GLY A 43 -9.05 4.36 7.47
N ARG A 44 -8.06 3.66 6.89
CA ARG A 44 -8.12 2.22 6.54
C ARG A 44 -9.21 1.93 5.49
N ASN A 45 -9.57 0.66 5.29
CA ASN A 45 -10.57 0.21 4.32
C ASN A 45 -10.49 0.94 2.95
N ALA A 46 -9.27 1.08 2.44
CA ALA A 46 -8.97 1.93 1.30
C ALA A 46 -7.90 1.31 0.40
N LEU A 47 -7.93 1.72 -0.87
CA LEU A 47 -6.89 1.47 -1.86
C LEU A 47 -6.08 2.77 -2.08
N ARG A 48 -4.76 2.65 -2.08
CA ARG A 48 -3.84 3.69 -2.54
C ARG A 48 -2.88 3.09 -3.55
N VAL A 49 -2.54 3.89 -4.55
CA VAL A 49 -1.62 3.50 -5.62
C VAL A 49 -0.50 4.53 -5.67
N ARG A 50 0.74 4.05 -5.68
CA ARG A 50 1.91 4.88 -5.96
C ARG A 50 2.61 4.38 -7.21
N LEU A 51 3.00 5.30 -8.08
CA LEU A 51 3.86 4.96 -9.22
C LEU A 51 5.31 4.97 -8.75
N ALA A 52 6.00 3.87 -9.02
CA ALA A 52 7.45 3.81 -8.91
C ALA A 52 8.01 4.29 -10.24
N VAL A 53 8.47 5.55 -10.27
CA VAL A 53 9.13 6.17 -11.42
C VAL A 53 10.64 6.11 -11.18
#